data_AF-A0A7C7L2X3-F1
#
_entry.id   AF-A0A7C7L2X3-F1
#
_cell.length_a   1.000
_cell.length_b   1.000
_cell.length_c   1.000
_cell.angle_alpha   90.00
_cell.angle_beta   90.00
_cell.angle_gamma   90.00
#
_symmetry.space_group_name_H-M   'P 1'
#
loop_
_entity.id
_entity.type
_entity.pdbx_description
1 polymer ?
#
loop_
_entity_poly.entity_id
_entity_poly.type
_entity_poly.pdbx_seq_one_letter_code
_entity_poly.pdbx_strand_id
1 'polypeptide(L)'
;MEVDLGLIARLLGAGISVGFGGMGSGVGEGLCAHHANGAIARQPAAADQIVRTMLVAQAVAETSGIFGLLVAFVLVFGSVVGPPLVQFAVALGAGIAMGMGGIGPGVGAGIAGASACEGVGRQPRLSGLLTRTMLIGQAVSQSTAVYSLVIALLLIFVVGGG
;
A
#
# COMPACT_ATOMS: atom_id res chain seq x y z
N MET A 1 -7.80 -21.86 -31.05
CA MET A 1 -7.32 -21.41 -29.73
C MET A 1 -8.44 -20.54 -29.17
N GLU A 2 -9.33 -21.09 -28.35
CA GLU A 2 -10.33 -20.27 -27.66
C GLU A 2 -9.57 -19.37 -26.69
N VAL A 3 -9.77 -18.07 -26.82
CA VAL A 3 -9.18 -17.10 -25.90
C VAL A 3 -9.96 -17.18 -24.60
N ASP A 4 -9.32 -17.70 -23.55
CA ASP A 4 -9.90 -17.70 -22.20
C ASP A 4 -9.95 -16.27 -21.65
N LEU A 5 -11.10 -15.62 -21.86
CA LEU A 5 -11.35 -14.25 -21.42
C LEU A 5 -11.23 -14.12 -19.89
N GLY A 6 -11.55 -15.18 -19.15
CA GLY A 6 -11.39 -15.24 -17.70
C GLY A 6 -9.93 -15.14 -17.30
N LEU A 7 -9.07 -15.93 -17.94
CA LEU A 7 -7.62 -15.87 -17.72
C LEU A 7 -7.06 -14.48 -18.05
N ILE A 8 -7.42 -13.90 -19.20
CA ILE A 8 -6.95 -12.55 -19.58
C ILE A 8 -7.34 -11.52 -18.52
N ALA A 9 -8.60 -11.53 -18.09
CA ALA A 9 -9.09 -10.56 -17.11
C ALA A 9 -8.36 -10.66 -15.77
N ARG A 10 -8.09 -11.89 -15.32
CA ARG A 10 -7.35 -12.16 -14.08
C ARG A 10 -5.92 -11.67 -14.15
N LEU A 11 -5.24 -11.89 -15.27
CA LEU A 11 -3.86 -11.40 -15.46
C LEU A 11 -3.82 -9.88 -15.51
N LEU A 12 -4.77 -9.22 -16.19
CA LEU A 12 -4.89 -7.76 -16.20
C LEU A 12 -5.21 -7.20 -14.82
N GLY A 13 -6.20 -7.76 -14.12
CA GLY A 13 -6.57 -7.36 -12.78
C GLY A 13 -5.42 -7.52 -11.78
N ALA A 14 -4.69 -8.63 -11.85
CA ALA A 14 -3.51 -8.86 -11.02
C ALA A 14 -2.41 -7.82 -11.27
N GLY A 15 -2.12 -7.53 -12.55
CA GLY A 15 -1.14 -6.51 -12.94
C GLY A 15 -1.51 -5.12 -12.42
N ILE A 16 -2.79 -4.72 -12.55
CA ILE A 16 -3.29 -3.44 -12.04
C ILE A 16 -3.20 -3.38 -10.51
N SER A 17 -3.58 -4.46 -9.83
CA SER A 17 -3.56 -4.54 -8.36
C SER A 17 -2.17 -4.27 -7.79
N VAL A 18 -1.15 -4.99 -8.28
CA VAL A 18 0.23 -4.82 -7.81
C VAL A 18 0.84 -3.52 -8.32
N GLY A 19 0.67 -3.22 -9.61
CA GLY A 19 1.30 -2.07 -10.25
C GLY A 19 0.91 -0.74 -9.59
N PHE A 20 -0.38 -0.53 -9.35
CA PHE A 20 -0.84 0.67 -8.66
C PHE A 20 -0.75 0.55 -7.13
N GLY A 21 -0.95 -0.64 -6.57
CA GLY A 21 -0.88 -0.86 -5.13
C GLY A 21 0.50 -0.54 -4.55
N GLY A 22 1.58 -0.83 -5.28
CA GLY A 22 2.95 -0.49 -4.87
C GLY A 22 3.36 0.96 -5.15
N MET A 23 2.65 1.68 -6.02
CA MET A 23 3.02 3.05 -6.41
C MET A 23 2.93 4.02 -5.23
N GLY A 24 1.89 3.88 -4.40
CA GLY A 24 1.71 4.72 -3.21
C GLY A 24 2.86 4.55 -2.23
N SER A 25 3.18 3.30 -1.88
CA SER A 25 4.28 2.95 -0.97
C SER A 25 5.61 3.47 -1.50
N GLY A 26 5.94 3.18 -2.76
CA GLY A 26 7.23 3.60 -3.34
C GLY A 26 7.45 5.12 -3.32
N VAL A 27 6.40 5.91 -3.63
CA VAL A 27 6.49 7.38 -3.55
C VAL A 27 6.59 7.84 -2.09
N GLY A 28 5.75 7.30 -1.20
CA GLY A 28 5.73 7.67 0.21
C GLY A 28 7.04 7.36 0.94
N GLU A 29 7.61 6.19 0.68
CA GLU A 29 8.86 5.74 1.28
C GLU A 29 10.05 6.53 0.78
N GLY A 30 10.07 6.86 -0.52
CA GLY A 30 11.08 7.74 -1.10
C GLY A 30 11.07 9.13 -0.45
N LEU A 31 9.87 9.69 -0.21
CA LEU A 31 9.71 10.96 0.51
C LEU A 31 10.19 10.85 1.97
N CYS A 32 9.78 9.80 2.67
CA CYS A 32 10.23 9.55 4.05
C CYS A 32 11.76 9.45 4.15
N ALA A 33 12.39 8.71 3.22
CA ALA A 33 13.84 8.56 3.14
C ALA A 33 14.56 9.87 2.80
N HIS A 34 14.00 10.68 1.89
CA HIS A 34 14.54 12.00 1.56
C HIS A 34 14.66 12.89 2.79
N HIS A 35 13.57 13.01 3.57
CA HIS A 35 13.57 13.82 4.79
C HIS A 35 14.42 13.22 5.90
N ALA A 36 14.47 11.90 6.03
CA ALA A 36 15.37 11.22 6.96
C ALA A 36 16.84 11.53 6.66
N ASN A 37 17.27 11.45 5.40
CA ASN A 37 18.64 11.80 4.99
C ASN A 37 18.96 13.26 5.29
N GLY A 38 18.04 14.18 4.99
CA GLY A 38 18.21 15.59 5.33
C GLY A 38 18.31 15.84 6.84
N ALA A 39 17.52 15.11 7.64
CA ALA A 39 17.57 15.19 9.10
C ALA A 39 18.89 14.64 9.66
N ILE A 40 19.37 13.50 9.14
CA ILE A 40 20.65 12.89 9.53
C ILE A 40 21.82 13.81 9.18
N ALA A 41 21.81 14.39 7.98
CA ALA A 41 22.87 15.31 7.54
C ALA A 41 22.98 16.54 8.46
N ARG A 42 21.85 17.05 8.99
CA ARG A 42 21.83 18.15 9.95
C ARG A 42 22.21 17.72 11.37
N GLN A 43 21.88 16.50 11.75
CA GLN A 43 22.14 16.00 13.11
C GLN A 43 22.58 14.51 13.14
N PRO A 44 23.85 14.22 12.82
CA PRO A 44 24.36 12.85 12.72
C PRO A 44 24.26 12.06 14.02
N ALA A 45 24.36 12.72 15.18
CA ALA A 45 24.23 12.08 16.49
C ALA A 45 22.85 11.44 16.75
N ALA A 46 21.82 11.85 16.01
CA ALA A 46 20.47 11.30 16.11
C ALA A 46 20.15 10.23 15.05
N ALA A 47 21.14 9.80 14.25
CA ALA A 47 20.91 8.95 13.09
C ALA A 47 20.18 7.64 13.41
N ASP A 48 20.58 6.94 14.47
CA ASP A 48 19.92 5.68 14.88
C ASP A 48 18.42 5.88 15.18
N GLN A 49 18.06 6.97 15.85
CA GLN A 49 16.65 7.29 16.16
C GLN A 49 15.86 7.66 14.90
N ILE A 50 16.48 8.42 13.98
CA ILE A 50 15.87 8.80 12.70
C ILE A 50 15.63 7.56 11.84
N VAL A 51 16.64 6.69 11.70
CA VAL A 51 16.55 5.45 10.91
C VAL A 51 15.48 4.53 11.48
N ARG A 52 15.41 4.34 12.80
CA ARG A 52 14.34 3.54 13.41
C ARG A 52 12.97 4.11 13.13
N THR A 53 12.80 5.43 13.24
CA THR A 53 11.52 6.09 12.93
C THR A 53 11.13 5.92 11.46
N MET A 54 12.10 6.09 10.56
CA MET A 54 11.93 5.88 9.12
C MET A 54 11.49 4.46 8.80
N LEU A 55 12.20 3.45 9.29
CA LEU A 55 11.90 2.04 9.03
C LEU A 55 10.51 1.65 9.56
N VAL A 56 10.12 2.16 10.73
CA VAL A 56 8.77 1.96 11.27
C VAL A 56 7.72 2.60 10.36
N ALA A 57 7.97 3.82 9.87
CA ALA A 57 7.04 4.51 8.97
C ALA A 57 6.87 3.77 7.63
N GLN A 58 7.98 3.30 7.05
CA GLN A 58 8.00 2.57 5.78
C GLN A 58 7.34 1.20 5.90
N ALA A 59 7.57 0.47 7.00
CA ALA A 59 6.90 -0.81 7.25
C ALA A 59 5.37 -0.69 7.28
N VAL A 60 4.85 0.43 7.80
CA VAL A 60 3.41 0.70 7.79
C VAL A 60 2.93 1.16 6.40
N ALA A 61 3.74 1.94 5.66
CA ALA A 61 3.38 2.35 4.31
C ALA A 61 3.25 1.15 3.36
N GLU A 62 4.15 0.16 3.48
CA GLU A 62 4.19 -1.01 2.61
C GLU A 62 2.92 -1.89 2.64
N THR A 63 2.08 -1.78 3.67
CA THR A 63 0.88 -2.63 3.78
C THR A 63 -0.05 -2.51 2.57
N SER A 64 -0.10 -1.33 1.93
CA SER A 64 -0.87 -1.11 0.70
C SER A 64 -0.34 -1.94 -0.47
N GLY A 65 0.99 -2.02 -0.61
CA GLY A 65 1.65 -2.86 -1.61
C GLY A 65 1.41 -4.34 -1.34
N ILE A 66 1.48 -4.76 -0.08
CA ILE A 66 1.19 -6.15 0.33
C ILE A 66 -0.27 -6.53 0.03
N PHE A 67 -1.23 -5.64 0.25
CA PHE A 67 -2.62 -5.89 -0.11
C PHE A 67 -2.82 -6.00 -1.63
N GLY A 68 -2.15 -5.14 -2.41
CA GLY A 68 -2.09 -5.24 -3.87
C GLY A 68 -1.54 -6.60 -4.34
N LEU A 69 -0.44 -7.04 -3.72
CA LEU A 69 0.17 -8.35 -3.96
C LEU A 69 -0.77 -9.50 -3.62
N LEU A 70 -1.44 -9.43 -2.46
CA LEU A 70 -2.40 -10.44 -2.04
C LEU A 70 -3.52 -10.62 -3.08
N VAL A 71 -4.15 -9.52 -3.51
CA VAL A 71 -5.23 -9.57 -4.52
C VAL A 71 -4.70 -10.10 -5.86
N ALA A 72 -3.49 -9.72 -6.28
CA ALA A 72 -2.90 -10.27 -7.49
C ALA A 72 -2.66 -11.79 -7.39
N PHE A 73 -2.14 -12.28 -6.26
CA PHE A 73 -1.99 -13.71 -6.02
C PHE A 73 -3.33 -14.44 -6.08
N VAL A 74 -4.36 -13.89 -5.43
CA VAL A 74 -5.70 -14.47 -5.46
C VAL A 74 -6.25 -14.51 -6.89
N LEU A 75 -6.06 -13.46 -7.70
CA LEU A 75 -6.50 -13.45 -9.09
C LEU A 75 -5.68 -14.42 -9.96
N VAL A 76 -4.37 -14.53 -9.77
CA VAL A 76 -3.50 -15.43 -10.55
C VAL A 76 -3.79 -16.89 -10.27
N PHE A 77 -3.96 -17.27 -9.00
CA PHE A 77 -4.12 -18.68 -8.60
C PHE A 77 -5.56 -19.11 -8.36
N GLY A 78 -6.48 -18.16 -8.19
CA GLY A 78 -7.89 -18.44 -7.93
C GLY A 78 -8.66 -18.88 -9.17
N SER A 79 -9.97 -18.71 -9.12
CA SER A 79 -10.85 -18.84 -10.28
C SER A 79 -12.00 -17.86 -10.11
N VAL A 80 -12.44 -17.27 -11.21
CA VAL A 80 -13.65 -16.45 -11.24
C VAL A 80 -14.66 -17.20 -12.09
N VAL A 81 -15.77 -17.57 -11.49
CA VAL A 81 -16.85 -18.34 -12.08
C VAL A 81 -17.94 -17.38 -12.56
N GLY A 82 -18.68 -17.78 -13.60
CA GLY A 82 -19.77 -17.01 -14.17
C GLY A 82 -19.62 -16.75 -15.67
N PRO A 83 -20.54 -15.99 -16.29
CA PRO A 83 -20.45 -15.64 -17.71
C PRO A 83 -19.15 -14.86 -18.03
N PRO A 84 -18.59 -14.97 -19.25
CA PRO A 84 -17.30 -14.37 -19.58
C PRO A 84 -17.19 -12.86 -19.27
N LEU A 85 -18.27 -12.11 -19.50
CA LEU A 85 -18.30 -10.67 -19.20
C LEU A 85 -18.28 -10.38 -17.69
N VAL A 86 -18.93 -11.22 -16.89
CA VAL A 86 -18.93 -11.09 -15.42
C VAL A 86 -17.54 -11.43 -14.88
N GLN A 87 -16.91 -12.50 -15.37
CA GLN A 87 -15.54 -12.84 -15.00
C GLN A 87 -14.57 -11.68 -15.28
N PHE A 88 -14.74 -11.06 -16.45
CA PHE A 88 -13.94 -9.91 -16.84
C PHE A 88 -14.12 -8.72 -15.88
N ALA A 89 -15.38 -8.35 -15.61
CA ALA A 89 -15.70 -7.23 -14.73
C ALA A 89 -15.23 -7.47 -13.28
N VAL A 90 -15.39 -8.68 -12.75
CA VAL A 90 -14.96 -9.04 -11.39
C VAL A 90 -13.44 -8.95 -11.26
N ALA A 91 -12.70 -9.60 -12.14
CA ALA A 91 -11.24 -9.65 -12.05
C ALA A 91 -10.61 -8.27 -12.25
N LEU A 92 -11.09 -7.51 -13.23
CA LEU A 92 -10.60 -6.16 -13.49
C LEU A 92 -11.00 -5.19 -12.37
N GLY A 93 -12.26 -5.26 -11.92
CA GLY A 93 -12.78 -4.43 -10.83
C GLY A 93 -12.04 -4.65 -9.51
N ALA A 94 -11.74 -5.91 -9.16
CA ALA A 94 -10.96 -6.24 -7.98
C ALA A 94 -9.54 -5.66 -8.06
N GLY A 95 -8.90 -5.78 -9.22
CA GLY A 95 -7.58 -5.20 -9.46
C GLY A 95 -7.54 -3.68 -9.34
N ILE A 96 -8.50 -2.99 -9.95
CA ILE A 96 -8.61 -1.53 -9.90
C ILE A 96 -8.89 -1.05 -8.47
N ALA A 97 -9.85 -1.68 -7.78
CA ALA A 97 -10.24 -1.30 -6.43
C ALA A 97 -9.04 -1.34 -5.47
N MET A 98 -8.27 -2.43 -5.49
CA MET A 98 -7.09 -2.58 -4.66
C MET A 98 -5.95 -1.69 -5.12
N GLY A 99 -5.61 -1.72 -6.41
CA GLY A 99 -4.48 -0.98 -6.96
C GLY A 99 -4.59 0.52 -6.70
N MET A 100 -5.70 1.14 -7.11
CA MET A 100 -5.90 2.58 -6.88
C MET A 100 -6.12 2.93 -5.41
N GLY A 101 -6.76 2.03 -4.66
CA GLY A 101 -7.01 2.17 -3.22
C GLY A 101 -5.76 2.25 -2.37
N GLY A 102 -4.69 1.59 -2.78
CA GLY A 102 -3.40 1.58 -2.08
C GLY A 102 -2.55 2.85 -2.28
N ILE A 103 -2.84 3.66 -3.31
CA ILE A 103 -2.00 4.83 -3.63
C ILE A 103 -2.06 5.87 -2.51
N GLY A 104 -3.26 6.28 -2.13
CA GLY A 104 -3.47 7.34 -1.13
C GLY A 104 -2.80 7.03 0.22
N PRO A 105 -3.07 5.86 0.81
CA PRO A 105 -2.48 5.47 2.09
C PRO A 105 -0.96 5.33 2.05
N GLY A 106 -0.39 4.76 0.99
CA GLY A 106 1.07 4.65 0.85
C GLY A 106 1.74 6.02 0.83
N VAL A 107 1.21 6.97 0.04
CA VAL A 107 1.74 8.35 0.00
C VAL A 107 1.52 9.07 1.33
N GLY A 108 0.31 8.99 1.89
CA GLY A 108 -0.04 9.65 3.15
C GLY A 108 0.81 9.16 4.32
N ALA A 109 1.07 7.85 4.38
CA ALA A 109 1.94 7.25 5.37
C ALA A 109 3.39 7.74 5.23
N GLY A 110 3.88 7.88 4.00
CA GLY A 110 5.18 8.47 3.71
C GLY A 110 5.33 9.91 4.17
N ILE A 111 4.32 10.76 3.95
CA ILE A 111 4.29 12.16 4.39
C ILE A 111 4.35 12.26 5.93
N ALA A 112 3.59 11.42 6.63
CA ALA A 112 3.64 11.34 8.08
C ALA A 112 5.02 10.89 8.58
N GLY A 113 5.61 9.88 7.93
CA GLY A 113 6.96 9.40 8.21
C GLY A 113 8.03 10.46 7.99
N ALA A 114 7.97 11.18 6.87
CA ALA A 114 8.86 12.29 6.56
C ALA A 114 8.85 13.35 7.68
N SER A 115 7.65 13.78 8.09
CA SER A 115 7.47 14.77 9.16
C SER A 115 8.03 14.27 10.49
N ALA A 116 7.84 12.98 10.81
CA ALA A 116 8.38 12.38 12.02
C ALA A 116 9.91 12.34 12.00
N CYS A 117 10.54 11.93 10.88
CA CYS A 117 11.99 11.91 10.72
C CYS A 117 12.61 13.31 10.87
N GLU A 118 11.98 14.34 10.28
CA GLU A 118 12.43 15.72 10.48
C GLU A 118 12.30 16.17 11.93
N GLY A 119 11.18 15.84 12.58
CA GLY A 119 10.93 16.16 13.98
C GLY A 119 11.96 15.51 14.90
N VAL A 120 12.29 14.23 14.68
CA VAL A 120 13.33 13.50 15.43
C VAL A 120 14.69 14.17 15.24
N GLY A 121 15.02 14.57 14.01
CA GLY A 121 16.24 15.33 13.73
C GLY A 121 16.31 16.67 14.46
N ARG A 122 15.19 17.36 14.68
CA ARG A 122 15.14 18.61 15.46
C ARG A 122 15.17 18.37 16.97
N GLN A 123 14.46 17.34 17.44
CA GLN A 123 14.25 17.05 18.86
C GLN A 123 14.34 15.53 19.14
N PRO A 124 15.55 14.95 19.24
CA PRO A 124 15.76 13.50 19.42
C PRO A 124 15.07 12.94 20.66
N ARG A 125 15.03 13.75 21.73
CA ARG A 125 14.39 13.38 23.01
C ARG A 125 12.89 13.12 22.88
N LEU A 126 12.24 13.63 21.83
CA LEU A 126 10.81 13.43 21.57
C LEU A 126 10.53 12.33 20.54
N SER A 127 11.54 11.57 20.12
CA SER A 127 11.40 10.53 19.08
C SER A 127 10.24 9.58 19.34
N GLY A 128 10.13 9.01 20.54
CA GLY A 128 9.04 8.11 20.88
C GLY A 128 7.63 8.73 20.76
N LEU A 129 7.48 10.02 21.12
CA LEU A 129 6.21 10.73 20.95
C LEU A 129 5.90 10.97 19.47
N LEU A 130 6.89 11.39 18.69
CA LEU A 130 6.74 11.64 17.26
C LEU A 130 6.38 10.35 16.50
N THR A 131 7.07 9.24 16.77
CA THR A 131 6.75 7.93 16.19
C THR A 131 5.34 7.49 16.58
N ARG A 132 4.91 7.67 17.84
CA ARG A 132 3.55 7.31 18.26
C ARG A 132 2.50 8.14 17.52
N THR A 133 2.65 9.46 17.43
CA THR A 133 1.70 10.33 16.73
C THR A 133 1.65 10.01 15.23
N MET A 134 2.80 9.74 14.63
CA MET A 134 2.91 9.24 13.26
C MET A 134 2.10 7.96 13.07
N LEU A 135 2.29 6.95 13.92
CA LEU A 135 1.56 5.68 13.83
C LEU A 135 0.05 5.85 13.96
N ILE A 136 -0.41 6.75 14.84
CA ILE A 136 -1.85 7.05 14.97
C ILE A 136 -2.39 7.65 13.67
N GLY A 137 -1.69 8.63 13.08
CA GLY A 137 -2.08 9.21 11.80
C GLY A 137 -2.06 8.19 10.65
N GLN A 138 -1.03 7.36 10.59
CA GLN A 138 -0.89 6.29 9.59
C GLN A 138 -2.00 5.25 9.74
N ALA A 139 -2.36 4.84 10.96
CA ALA A 139 -3.44 3.88 11.20
C ALA A 139 -4.79 4.38 10.64
N VAL A 140 -5.10 5.66 10.85
CA VAL A 140 -6.33 6.27 10.28
C VAL A 140 -6.23 6.32 8.76
N SER A 141 -5.09 6.76 8.21
CA SER A 141 -4.86 6.86 6.77
C SER A 141 -4.94 5.51 6.05
N GLN A 142 -4.61 4.40 6.71
CA GLN A 142 -4.66 3.06 6.12
C GLN A 142 -6.08 2.50 5.93
N SER A 143 -7.10 3.12 6.53
CA SER A 143 -8.47 2.61 6.47
C SER A 143 -8.99 2.46 5.02
N THR A 144 -8.63 3.39 4.13
CA THR A 144 -9.10 3.33 2.73
C THR A 144 -8.47 2.19 1.94
N ALA A 145 -7.21 1.82 2.22
CA ALA A 145 -6.60 0.62 1.63
C ALA A 145 -7.33 -0.65 2.10
N VAL A 146 -7.74 -0.70 3.38
CA VAL A 146 -8.54 -1.81 3.91
C VAL A 146 -9.90 -1.88 3.23
N TYR A 147 -10.59 -0.74 3.02
CA TYR A 147 -11.87 -0.72 2.31
C TYR A 147 -11.74 -1.25 0.88
N SER A 148 -10.69 -0.83 0.17
CA SER A 148 -10.38 -1.32 -1.17
C SER A 148 -10.07 -2.81 -1.21
N LEU A 149 -9.30 -3.31 -0.23
CA LEU A 149 -9.04 -4.75 -0.09
C LEU A 149 -10.34 -5.52 0.11
N VAL A 150 -11.20 -5.07 1.04
CA VAL A 150 -12.50 -5.73 1.31
C VAL A 150 -13.34 -5.81 0.04
N ILE A 151 -13.46 -4.71 -0.73
CA ILE A 151 -14.21 -4.71 -1.98
C ILE A 151 -13.59 -5.67 -3.01
N ALA A 152 -12.27 -5.67 -3.16
CA ALA A 152 -11.60 -6.60 -4.08
C ALA A 152 -11.88 -8.06 -3.72
N LEU A 153 -11.82 -8.42 -2.43
CA LEU A 153 -12.10 -9.78 -1.97
C LEU A 153 -13.59 -10.15 -2.12
N LEU A 154 -14.52 -9.22 -1.87
CA LEU A 154 -15.95 -9.46 -2.10
C LEU A 154 -16.26 -9.69 -3.58
N LEU A 155 -15.66 -8.92 -4.48
CA LEU A 155 -15.80 -9.15 -5.91
C LEU A 155 -15.31 -10.56 -6.29
N ILE A 156 -14.14 -10.97 -5.80
CA ILE A 156 -13.57 -12.28 -6.16
C ILE A 156 -14.37 -13.43 -5.55
N PHE A 157 -14.64 -13.41 -4.25
CA PHE A 157 -15.16 -14.58 -3.54
C PHE A 157 -16.67 -14.64 -3.43
N VAL A 158 -17.36 -13.49 -3.40
CA VAL A 158 -18.82 -13.46 -3.25
C VAL A 158 -19.50 -13.36 -4.60
N VAL A 159 -18.99 -12.52 -5.50
CA VAL A 159 -19.55 -12.36 -6.85
C VAL A 159 -18.95 -13.37 -7.83
N GLY A 160 -17.62 -13.57 -7.77
CA GLY A 160 -16.90 -14.48 -8.66
C GLY A 160 -16.75 -15.92 -8.16
N GLY A 161 -17.19 -16.23 -6.94
CA GLY A 161 -17.07 -17.57 -6.34
C GLY A 161 -18.29 -18.47 -6.52
N GLY A 162 -19.38 -17.93 -7.10
CA GLY A 162 -20.66 -18.61 -7.29
C GLY A 162 -20.80 -19.29 -8.65
#